data_AF-A0A839SIS1-F1
#
_entry.id   AF-A0A839SIS1-F1
#
_cell.length_a   1.000
_cell.length_b   1.000
_cell.length_c   1.000
_cell.angle_alpha   90.00
_cell.angle_beta   90.00
_cell.angle_gamma   90.00
#
_symmetry.space_group_name_H-M   'P 1'
#
loop_
_entity.id
_entity.type
_entity.pdbx_description
1 polymer ?
#
loop_
_entity_poly.entity_id
_entity_poly.type
_entity_poly.pdbx_seq_one_letter_code
_entity_poly.pdbx_strand_id
1 'polypeptide(L)'
;MSKYPDIKNKELVGTYPALVKSGGGYVWDAVLEYRVWCHPHAGAPDTEDGDDYYYVFDNYEEALEFSDENPGTEEPLALILQREYIDEPEPGKYVHIKEERLTEWPVEFLGRPRRNENTIPDFLSPDAPGNRLEILRGLA
;
A
#
# COMPACT_ATOMS: atom_id res chain seq x y z
N MET A 1 -3.67 -20.25 3.21
CA MET A 1 -2.72 -19.13 3.36
C MET A 1 -3.35 -17.95 2.65
N SER A 2 -3.38 -16.77 3.28
CA SER A 2 -3.92 -15.55 2.66
C SER A 2 -3.12 -15.19 1.41
N LYS A 3 -3.77 -14.59 0.41
CA LYS A 3 -3.13 -14.19 -0.86
C LYS A 3 -2.08 -13.09 -0.64
N TYR A 4 -2.27 -12.26 0.38
CA TYR A 4 -1.41 -11.12 0.70
C TYR A 4 -0.89 -11.18 2.14
N PRO A 5 0.15 -10.40 2.49
CA PRO A 5 0.77 -10.44 3.81
C PRO A 5 -0.20 -10.14 4.97
N ASP A 6 0.01 -10.79 6.11
CA ASP A 6 -0.65 -10.42 7.35
C ASP A 6 -0.27 -9.00 7.79
N ILE A 7 -1.20 -8.33 8.48
CA ILE A 7 -0.94 -7.02 9.05
C ILE A 7 0.03 -7.10 10.24
N LYS A 8 0.74 -6.00 10.50
CA LYS A 8 1.78 -5.93 11.52
C LYS A 8 1.25 -6.04 12.95
N ASN A 9 0.12 -5.39 13.25
CA ASN A 9 -0.46 -5.39 14.59
C ASN A 9 -1.99 -5.19 14.53
N LYS A 10 -2.73 -6.24 14.88
CA LYS A 10 -4.20 -6.24 14.90
C LYS A 10 -4.81 -5.23 15.87
N GLU A 11 -4.11 -4.90 16.95
CA GLU A 11 -4.61 -3.94 17.96
C GLU A 11 -4.60 -2.49 17.47
N LEU A 12 -3.91 -2.19 16.37
CA LEU A 12 -3.79 -0.84 15.81
C LEU A 12 -4.70 -0.59 14.60
N VAL A 13 -5.42 -1.60 14.13
CA VAL A 13 -6.36 -1.46 13.00
C VAL A 13 -7.42 -0.40 13.35
N GLY A 14 -7.66 0.52 12.43
CA GLY A 14 -8.59 1.64 12.60
C GLY A 14 -8.05 2.82 13.39
N THR A 15 -6.81 2.76 13.89
CA THR A 15 -6.19 3.86 14.65
C THR A 15 -5.33 4.79 13.78
N TYR A 16 -5.04 4.38 12.54
CA TYR A 16 -4.24 5.15 11.60
C TYR A 16 -5.05 6.28 10.98
N PRO A 17 -4.43 7.41 10.59
CA PRO A 17 -5.13 8.52 9.96
C PRO A 17 -5.78 8.08 8.64
N ALA A 18 -6.98 8.58 8.37
CA ALA A 18 -7.67 8.37 7.09
C ALA A 18 -6.83 8.88 5.92
N LEU A 19 -6.46 10.17 5.96
CA LEU A 19 -5.68 10.81 4.91
C LEU A 19 -4.19 10.52 5.09
N VAL A 20 -3.64 9.74 4.17
CA VAL A 20 -2.22 9.43 4.09
C VAL A 20 -1.62 9.89 2.76
N LYS A 21 -0.29 9.79 2.61
CA LYS A 21 0.36 10.20 1.38
C LYS A 21 -0.10 9.29 0.23
N SER A 22 -0.50 9.89 -0.88
CA SER A 22 -0.64 9.20 -2.16
C SER A 22 0.72 9.18 -2.89
N GLY A 23 0.94 8.14 -3.70
CA GLY A 23 2.19 7.97 -4.45
C GLY A 23 2.88 6.65 -4.15
N GLY A 24 2.79 5.75 -5.14
CA GLY A 24 3.26 4.37 -5.08
C GLY A 24 4.78 4.27 -5.09
N GLY A 25 5.41 4.49 -3.93
CA GLY A 25 6.83 4.20 -3.73
C GLY A 25 7.23 2.80 -4.20
N TYR A 26 8.52 2.49 -4.16
CA TYR A 26 8.99 1.24 -4.75
C TYR A 26 9.09 0.06 -3.78
N VAL A 27 9.03 0.33 -2.48
CA VAL A 27 9.31 -0.62 -1.41
C VAL A 27 8.29 -0.52 -0.28
N TRP A 28 8.12 -1.56 0.51
CA TRP A 28 7.22 -1.56 1.67
C TRP A 28 7.88 -2.29 2.85
N ASP A 29 7.61 -1.84 4.08
CA ASP A 29 8.15 -2.45 5.30
C ASP A 29 7.13 -3.34 6.01
N ALA A 30 5.85 -2.96 6.02
CA ALA A 30 4.79 -3.75 6.64
C ALA A 30 3.41 -3.31 6.15
N VAL A 31 2.45 -4.23 6.12
CA VAL A 31 1.02 -3.90 6.00
C VAL A 31 0.50 -3.54 7.39
N LEU A 32 -0.30 -2.49 7.50
CA LEU A 32 -0.86 -1.99 8.75
C LEU A 32 -2.33 -2.33 8.89
N GLU A 33 -3.09 -2.16 7.81
CA GLU A 33 -4.50 -2.51 7.67
C GLU A 33 -4.87 -2.56 6.18
N TYR A 34 -5.94 -3.27 5.85
CA TYR A 34 -6.59 -3.21 4.55
C TYR A 34 -7.76 -2.24 4.61
N ARG A 35 -7.98 -1.47 3.57
CA ARG A 35 -9.01 -0.42 3.50
C ARG A 35 -9.87 -0.62 2.26
N VAL A 36 -11.18 -0.47 2.44
CA VAL A 36 -12.15 -0.44 1.33
C VAL A 36 -12.83 0.92 1.36
N TRP A 37 -12.55 1.75 0.36
CA TRP A 37 -13.19 3.04 0.18
C TRP A 37 -14.60 2.86 -0.37
N CYS A 38 -15.52 3.68 0.13
CA CYS A 38 -16.95 3.64 -0.16
C CYS A 38 -17.38 5.03 -0.67
N HIS A 39 -18.08 5.03 -1.80
CA HIS A 39 -18.46 6.24 -2.52
C HIS A 39 -19.99 6.33 -2.63
N PRO A 40 -20.66 7.18 -1.84
CA PRO A 40 -22.12 7.34 -1.93
C PRO A 40 -22.60 7.66 -3.35
N HIS A 41 -21.84 8.50 -4.05
CA HIS A 41 -22.11 8.89 -5.43
C HIS A 41 -21.99 7.73 -6.44
N ALA A 42 -21.31 6.63 -6.07
CA ALA A 42 -21.19 5.41 -6.86
C ALA A 42 -22.13 4.28 -6.39
N GLY A 43 -22.99 4.54 -5.41
CA GLY A 43 -24.01 3.60 -4.94
C GLY A 43 -23.79 3.01 -3.55
N ALA A 44 -22.74 3.44 -2.82
CA ALA A 44 -22.58 3.08 -1.42
C ALA A 44 -23.64 3.77 -0.55
N PRO A 45 -23.96 3.24 0.64
CA PRO A 45 -24.81 3.93 1.61
C PRO A 45 -24.29 5.33 1.94
N ASP A 46 -25.20 6.31 1.97
CA ASP A 46 -24.86 7.67 2.38
C ASP A 46 -24.87 7.80 3.91
N THR A 47 -23.76 7.41 4.55
CA THR A 47 -23.60 7.46 6.01
C THR A 47 -22.91 8.73 6.50
N GLU A 48 -22.20 9.44 5.62
CA GLU A 48 -21.36 10.59 5.93
C GLU A 48 -21.76 11.85 5.12
N ASP A 49 -23.06 12.06 4.89
CA ASP A 49 -23.64 13.26 4.23
C ASP A 49 -23.02 13.57 2.84
N GLY A 50 -22.85 12.51 2.05
CA GLY A 50 -22.32 12.54 0.70
C GLY A 50 -20.80 12.43 0.62
N ASP A 51 -20.07 12.45 1.74
CA ASP A 51 -18.62 12.29 1.77
C ASP A 51 -18.20 10.82 1.58
N ASP A 52 -17.02 10.63 0.98
CA ASP A 52 -16.40 9.31 0.87
C ASP A 52 -15.90 8.84 2.25
N TYR A 53 -16.06 7.55 2.51
CA TYR A 53 -15.67 6.91 3.77
C TYR A 53 -15.01 5.56 3.49
N TYR A 54 -14.52 4.89 4.53
CA TYR A 54 -13.88 3.59 4.34
C TYR A 54 -14.09 2.66 5.53
N TYR A 55 -14.03 1.36 5.26
CA TYR A 55 -13.93 0.32 6.27
C TYR A 55 -12.49 -0.21 6.34
N VAL A 56 -12.09 -0.64 7.53
CA VAL A 56 -10.76 -1.20 7.81
C VAL A 56 -10.87 -2.67 8.16
N PHE A 57 -9.90 -3.45 7.71
CA PHE A 57 -9.85 -4.90 7.89
C PHE A 57 -8.44 -5.35 8.29
N ASP A 58 -8.36 -6.42 9.09
CA ASP A 58 -7.10 -7.00 9.52
C ASP A 58 -6.55 -8.07 8.56
N ASN A 59 -7.32 -8.42 7.53
CA ASN A 59 -6.96 -9.37 6.49
C ASN A 59 -7.58 -8.95 5.15
N TYR A 60 -6.95 -9.39 4.07
CA TYR A 60 -7.36 -9.03 2.72
C TYR A 60 -8.66 -9.71 2.30
N GLU A 61 -8.85 -10.98 2.66
CA GLU A 61 -9.98 -11.77 2.20
C GLU A 61 -11.32 -11.19 2.67
N GLU A 62 -11.43 -10.75 3.92
CA GLU A 62 -12.62 -10.07 4.44
C GLU A 62 -12.84 -8.69 3.78
N ALA A 63 -11.76 -7.96 3.48
CA ALA A 63 -11.85 -6.70 2.77
C ALA A 63 -12.40 -6.91 1.35
N LEU A 64 -11.94 -7.95 0.66
CA LEU A 64 -12.40 -8.30 -0.69
C LEU A 64 -13.86 -8.76 -0.68
N GLU A 65 -14.22 -9.65 0.25
CA GLU A 65 -15.61 -10.09 0.41
C GLU A 65 -16.53 -8.88 0.65
N PHE A 66 -16.11 -7.94 1.50
CA PHE A 66 -16.84 -6.71 1.70
C PHE A 66 -16.98 -5.87 0.41
N SER A 67 -15.89 -5.67 -0.35
CA SER A 67 -15.99 -4.87 -1.59
C SER A 67 -16.85 -5.53 -2.67
N ASP A 68 -16.85 -6.87 -2.73
CA ASP A 68 -17.64 -7.61 -3.72
C ASP A 68 -19.14 -7.58 -3.41
N GLU A 69 -19.51 -7.52 -2.12
CA GLU A 69 -20.90 -7.56 -1.67
C GLU A 69 -21.56 -6.17 -1.56
N ASN A 70 -20.77 -5.09 -1.52
CA ASN A 70 -21.27 -3.75 -1.27
C ASN A 70 -21.12 -2.85 -2.51
N PRO A 71 -22.23 -2.39 -3.12
CA PRO A 71 -22.16 -1.47 -4.25
C PRO A 71 -21.46 -0.15 -3.91
N GLY A 72 -20.78 0.43 -4.89
CA GLY A 72 -20.12 1.74 -4.74
C GLY A 72 -18.82 1.70 -3.92
N THR A 73 -18.25 0.53 -3.67
CA THR A 73 -16.93 0.39 -3.04
C THR A 73 -15.80 0.20 -4.05
N GLU A 74 -14.59 0.62 -3.69
CA GLU A 74 -13.36 0.29 -4.42
C GLU A 74 -12.83 -1.11 -4.08
N GLU A 75 -11.91 -1.62 -4.91
CA GLU A 75 -11.12 -2.80 -4.53
C GLU A 75 -10.25 -2.50 -3.29
N PRO A 76 -9.92 -3.52 -2.46
CA PRO A 76 -9.14 -3.30 -1.25
C PRO A 76 -7.76 -2.69 -1.54
N LEU A 77 -7.43 -1.65 -0.78
CA LEU A 77 -6.10 -1.09 -0.70
C LEU A 77 -5.39 -1.56 0.57
N ALA A 78 -4.07 -1.61 0.54
CA ALA A 78 -3.26 -1.86 1.71
C ALA A 78 -2.65 -0.55 2.23
N LEU A 79 -2.95 -0.22 3.48
CA LEU A 79 -2.18 0.79 4.20
C LEU A 79 -0.83 0.18 4.58
N ILE A 80 0.25 0.76 4.08
CA ILE A 80 1.59 0.27 4.35
C ILE A 80 2.44 1.27 5.13
N LEU A 81 3.35 0.72 5.93
CA LEU A 81 4.47 1.43 6.52
C LEU A 81 5.65 1.42 5.56
N GLN A 82 6.27 2.59 5.39
CA GLN A 82 7.58 2.73 4.79
C GLN A 82 8.47 3.44 5.80
N ARG A 83 9.47 2.75 6.35
CA ARG A 83 10.47 3.36 7.24
C ARG A 83 11.46 4.20 6.46
N GLU A 84 11.73 3.76 5.24
CA GLU A 84 12.56 4.43 4.24
C GLU A 84 11.94 4.11 2.87
N TYR A 85 12.06 5.01 1.92
CA TYR A 85 11.47 4.83 0.59
C TYR A 85 12.34 5.42 -0.51
N ILE A 86 12.01 5.05 -1.74
CA ILE A 86 12.60 5.61 -2.94
C ILE A 86 11.58 6.58 -3.52
N ASP A 87 11.99 7.83 -3.64
CA ASP A 87 11.25 8.87 -4.35
C ASP A 87 11.75 8.96 -5.80
N GLU A 88 10.85 9.31 -6.72
CA GLU A 88 11.17 9.50 -8.13
C GLU A 88 10.58 10.84 -8.60
N PRO A 89 11.21 11.98 -8.24
CA PRO A 89 10.71 13.30 -8.60
C PRO A 89 10.65 13.53 -10.11
N GLU A 90 11.49 12.83 -10.87
CA GLU A 90 11.45 12.79 -12.33
C GLU A 90 11.69 11.35 -12.79
N PRO A 91 11.10 10.91 -13.93
CA PRO A 91 11.31 9.57 -14.46
C PRO A 91 12.81 9.20 -14.56
N GLY A 92 13.19 8.11 -13.91
CA GLY A 92 14.56 7.60 -13.84
C GLY A 92 15.47 8.26 -12.81
N LYS A 93 15.02 9.31 -12.09
CA LYS A 93 15.77 9.92 -10.99
C LYS A 93 15.30 9.37 -9.66
N TYR A 94 16.02 8.39 -9.13
CA TYR A 94 15.69 7.74 -7.87
C TYR A 94 16.45 8.36 -6.69
N VAL A 95 15.72 8.73 -5.63
CA VAL A 95 16.28 9.35 -4.43
C VAL A 95 15.90 8.53 -3.19
N HIS A 96 16.89 8.18 -2.36
CA HIS A 96 16.64 7.52 -1.08
C HIS A 96 16.16 8.54 -0.05
N ILE A 97 14.94 8.36 0.44
CA ILE A 97 14.39 9.12 1.55
C ILE A 97 14.40 8.26 2.82
N LYS A 98 15.07 8.76 3.87
CA LYS A 98 15.21 8.10 5.18
C LYS A 98 14.23 8.68 6.19
N GLU A 99 12.96 8.65 5.83
CA GLU A 99 11.87 9.15 6.67
C GLU A 99 10.72 8.15 6.68
N GLU A 100 10.07 8.02 7.84
CA GLU A 100 8.91 7.16 7.97
C GLU A 100 7.67 7.83 7.34
N ARG A 101 6.88 7.05 6.61
CA ARG A 101 5.57 7.48 6.10
C ARG A 101 4.58 6.34 6.01
N LEU A 102 3.31 6.72 6.00
CA LEU A 102 2.17 5.86 5.68
C LEU A 102 1.68 6.18 4.26
N THR A 103 1.31 5.15 3.51
CA THR A 103 0.74 5.30 2.16
C THR A 103 -0.18 4.12 1.85
N GLU A 104 -1.17 4.35 0.99
CA GLU A 104 -2.05 3.31 0.48
C GLU A 104 -1.53 2.78 -0.85
N TRP A 105 -1.51 1.46 -0.98
CA TRP A 105 -1.10 0.76 -2.19
C TRP A 105 -2.18 -0.17 -2.70
N PRO A 106 -2.31 -0.31 -4.03
CA PRO A 106 -2.94 -1.48 -4.63
C PRO A 106 -2.29 -2.74 -4.08
N VAL A 107 -3.11 -3.73 -3.69
CA VAL A 107 -2.63 -4.94 -3.02
C VAL A 107 -1.64 -5.74 -3.87
N GLU A 108 -1.72 -5.65 -5.19
CA GLU A 108 -0.78 -6.27 -6.14
C GLU A 108 0.67 -5.82 -5.89
N PHE A 109 0.87 -4.60 -5.40
CA PHE A 109 2.21 -4.08 -5.11
C PHE A 109 2.84 -4.74 -3.88
N LEU A 110 2.06 -5.45 -3.06
CA LEU A 110 2.59 -6.28 -1.97
C LEU A 110 3.29 -7.54 -2.48
N GLY A 111 3.09 -7.92 -3.75
CA GLY A 111 3.87 -8.97 -4.42
C GLY A 111 5.33 -8.56 -4.67
N ARG A 112 5.66 -7.26 -4.57
CA ARG A 112 7.04 -6.78 -4.63
C ARG A 112 7.83 -7.28 -3.41
N PRO A 113 9.14 -7.53 -3.54
CA PRO A 113 9.96 -7.92 -2.40
C PRO A 113 9.83 -6.94 -1.23
N ARG A 114 9.56 -7.47 -0.04
CA ARG A 114 9.55 -6.68 1.20
C ARG A 114 10.92 -6.04 1.43
N ARG A 115 10.95 -4.76 1.79
CA ARG A 115 12.20 -4.02 2.04
C ARG A 115 13.02 -4.70 3.14
N ASN A 116 14.31 -4.79 2.91
CA ASN A 116 15.33 -5.06 3.91
C ASN A 116 16.43 -3.99 3.86
N GLU A 117 17.46 -4.13 4.69
CA GLU A 117 18.58 -3.19 4.79
C GLU A 117 19.35 -2.99 3.47
N ASN A 118 19.32 -3.98 2.56
CA ASN A 118 20.05 -3.95 1.29
C ASN A 118 19.16 -3.52 0.11
N THR A 119 17.83 -3.58 0.21
CA THR A 119 16.92 -3.30 -0.92
C THR A 119 17.17 -1.96 -1.60
N ILE A 120 17.28 -0.87 -0.82
CA ILE A 120 17.50 0.47 -1.40
C ILE A 120 18.98 0.68 -1.77
N PRO A 121 19.97 0.34 -0.93
CA PRO A 121 21.39 0.42 -1.31
C PRO A 121 21.73 -0.34 -2.60
N ASP A 122 21.26 -1.58 -2.74
CA ASP A 122 21.53 -2.40 -3.93
C ASP A 122 20.89 -1.81 -5.18
N PHE A 123 19.68 -1.24 -5.05
CA PHE A 123 19.00 -0.58 -6.17
C PHE A 123 19.73 0.70 -6.64
N LEU A 124 20.24 1.50 -5.70
CA LEU A 124 20.94 2.75 -5.99
C LEU A 124 22.43 2.58 -6.27
N SER A 125 22.97 1.37 -6.11
CA SER A 125 24.37 1.06 -6.36
C SER A 125 24.78 1.42 -7.80
N PRO A 126 26.00 1.94 -8.02
CA PRO A 126 26.56 2.08 -9.37
C PRO A 126 26.68 0.74 -10.10
N ASP A 127 26.76 -0.37 -9.35
CA ASP A 127 26.84 -1.74 -9.86
C ASP A 127 25.46 -2.43 -9.94
N ALA A 128 24.37 -1.69 -9.71
CA ALA A 128 23.02 -2.22 -9.80
C ALA A 128 22.77 -2.80 -11.21
N PRO A 129 22.12 -3.98 -11.31
CA PRO A 129 21.88 -4.60 -12.62
C PRO A 129 20.96 -3.74 -13.48
N GLY A 130 21.08 -3.84 -14.80
CA GLY A 130 20.28 -3.05 -15.75
C GLY A 130 18.76 -3.24 -15.59
N ASN A 131 18.33 -4.40 -15.06
CA ASN A 131 16.95 -4.73 -14.75
C ASN A 131 16.55 -4.47 -13.29
N ARG A 132 17.30 -3.65 -12.53
CA ARG A 132 17.04 -3.35 -11.11
C ARG A 132 15.59 -2.96 -10.78
N LEU A 133 14.90 -2.28 -11.71
CA LEU A 133 13.52 -1.87 -11.52
C LEU A 133 12.56 -3.05 -11.59
N GLU A 134 12.82 -4.02 -12.47
CA GLU A 134 12.04 -5.26 -12.58
C GLU A 134 12.22 -6.12 -11.33
N ILE A 135 13.47 -6.24 -10.85
CA ILE A 135 13.79 -6.91 -9.58
C ILE A 135 13.00 -6.27 -8.42
N LEU A 136 13.03 -4.93 -8.33
CA LEU A 136 12.32 -4.20 -7.29
C LEU A 136 10.80 -4.33 -7.38
N ARG A 137 10.28 -4.56 -8.59
CA ARG A 137 8.86 -4.82 -8.84
C ARG A 137 8.48 -6.29 -8.70
N GLY A 138 9.43 -7.19 -8.40
CA GLY A 138 9.19 -8.63 -8.30
C GLY A 138 8.89 -9.31 -9.63
N LEU A 139 9.41 -8.77 -10.74
CA LEU A 139 9.17 -9.24 -12.12
C LEU A 139 10.36 -9.98 -12.74
N ALA A 140 11.47 -10.09 -12.01
CA ALA A 140 12.71 -10.71 -12.47
C ALA A 140 12.79 -12.21 -12.18
#